data_AF-A0A7X9CGK0-F1
#
_entry.id   AF-A0A7X9CGK0-F1
#
_cell.length_a   1.000
_cell.length_b   1.000
_cell.length_c   1.000
_cell.angle_alpha   90.00
_cell.angle_beta   90.00
_cell.angle_gamma   90.00
#
_symmetry.space_group_name_H-M   'P 1'
#
loop_
_entity.id
_entity.type
_entity.pdbx_description
1 polymer ?
#
loop_
_entity_poly.entity_id
_entity_poly.type
_entity_poly.pdbx_seq_one_letter_code
_entity_poly.pdbx_strand_id
1 'polypeptide(L)' 'MDTIERDLLELCLCFLELLDRLKEKGMISEAEYEIYGRQKKLFIHNEKSKLSS' A
#
# COMPACT_ATOMS: atom_id res chain seq x y z
N MET A 1 7.85 13.76 -8.96
CA MET A 1 7.02 13.53 -7.77
C MET A 1 7.13 14.75 -6.88
N ASP A 2 6.02 15.42 -6.63
CA ASP A 2 5.99 16.51 -5.65
C ASP A 2 6.07 15.94 -4.21
N THR A 3 6.09 16.82 -3.20
CA THR A 3 6.19 16.38 -1.80
C THR A 3 4.94 15.63 -1.34
N ILE A 4 3.76 16.04 -1.78
CA ILE A 4 2.48 15.42 -1.40
C ILE A 4 2.37 14.00 -1.96
N GLU A 5 2.75 13.81 -3.21
CA GLU A 5 2.77 12.50 -3.85
C GLU A 5 3.72 11.55 -3.12
N ARG A 6 4.93 12.01 -2.75
CA ARG A 6 5.89 11.22 -1.98
C ARG A 6 5.37 10.83 -0.59
N ASP A 7 4.81 11.80 0.13
CA ASP A 7 4.24 11.55 1.45
C ASP A 7 3.08 10.53 1.37
N LEU A 8 2.26 10.62 0.32
CA LEU A 8 1.19 9.67 0.07
C LEU A 8 1.72 8.27 -0.27
N LEU A 9 2.80 8.17 -1.04
CA LEU A 9 3.46 6.90 -1.36
C LEU A 9 4.01 6.22 -0.10
N GLU A 10 4.70 6.98 0.75
CA GLU A 10 5.24 6.48 2.01
C GLU A 10 4.12 6.02 2.96
N LEU A 11 3.04 6.81 3.08
CA LEU A 11 1.86 6.42 3.85
C LEU A 11 1.24 5.12 3.33
N CYS A 12 1.14 4.95 2.02
CA CYS A 12 0.59 3.73 1.42
C CYS A 12 1.47 2.50 1.69
N LEU A 13 2.81 2.66 1.67
CA LEU A 13 3.75 1.60 1.99
C LEU A 13 3.64 1.19 3.46
N CYS A 14 3.66 2.16 4.38
CA CYS A 14 3.47 1.92 5.82
C CYS A 14 2.13 1.25 6.12
N PHE A 15 1.07 1.65 5.42
CA PHE A 15 -0.25 1.04 5.57
C PHE A 15 -0.28 -0.43 5.16
N LEU A 16 0.36 -0.79 4.04
CA LEU A 16 0.46 -2.18 3.61
C LEU A 16 1.27 -3.03 4.60
N GLU A 17 2.37 -2.50 5.13
CA GLU A 17 3.16 -3.21 6.13
C GLU A 17 2.36 -3.46 7.43
N LEU A 18 1.52 -2.51 7.84
CA LEU A 18 0.60 -2.71 8.96
C LEU A 18 -0.43 -3.80 8.66
N LEU A 19 -1.01 -3.81 7.45
CA LEU A 19 -1.95 -4.84 7.03
C LEU A 19 -1.32 -6.23 7.02
N ASP A 20 -0.08 -6.35 6.57
CA ASP A 20 0.67 -7.62 6.61
C ASP A 20 0.77 -8.14 8.04
N ARG A 21 1.19 -7.27 8.98
CA ARG A 21 1.28 -7.62 10.41
C ARG A 21 -0.07 -8.01 11.02
N LEU A 22 -1.16 -7.35 10.62
CA LEU A 22 -2.51 -7.69 11.09
C LEU A 22 -2.97 -9.05 10.56
N LYS A 23 -2.68 -9.34 9.29
CA LYS A 23 -2.98 -10.61 8.65
C LYS A 23 -2.16 -11.75 9.27
N GLU A 24 -0.86 -11.55 9.48
CA GLU A 24 0.03 -12.53 10.13
C GLU A 24 -0.42 -12.88 11.55
N LYS A 25 -0.99 -11.91 12.28
CA LYS A 25 -1.58 -12.12 13.61
C LYS A 25 -2.97 -12.76 13.57
N GLY A 26 -3.52 -13.03 12.39
CA GLY A 26 -4.87 -13.55 12.22
C GLY A 26 -5.97 -12.57 12.64
N MET A 27 -5.66 -11.27 12.72
CA MET A 27 -6.61 -10.23 13.12
C MET A 27 -7.54 -9.82 11.97
N ILE A 28 -7.10 -10.03 10.73
CA ILE A 28 -7.89 -9.84 9.52
C ILE A 28 -7.74 -11.05 8.61
N SER A 29 -8.78 -11.36 7.86
CA SER A 29 -8.79 -12.38 6.83
C SER A 29 -8.02 -11.95 5.58
N GLU A 30 -7.73 -12.91 4.70
CA GLU A 30 -7.19 -12.65 3.36
C GLU A 30 -8.10 -11.71 2.55
N ALA A 31 -9.42 -11.89 2.65
CA ALA A 31 -10.39 -11.07 1.93
C ALA A 31 -10.36 -9.61 2.41
N GLU A 32 -10.30 -9.38 3.72
CA GLU A 32 -10.16 -8.06 4.31
C GLU A 32 -8.83 -7.40 3.91
N TYR A 33 -7.73 -8.16 3.96
CA TYR A 33 -6.41 -7.69 3.51
C TYR A 33 -6.44 -7.20 2.05
N GLU A 34 -7.05 -7.97 1.15
CA GLU A 34 -7.18 -7.59 -0.26
C GLU A 34 -8.07 -6.36 -0.46
N ILE A 35 -9.20 -6.27 0.24
CA ILE A 35 -10.10 -5.11 0.18
C ILE A 35 -9.37 -3.84 0.66
N TYR A 36 -8.68 -3.93 1.80
CA TYR A 36 -8.00 -2.78 2.40
C TYR A 36 -6.76 -2.35 1.60
N GLY A 37 -6.06 -3.32 0.98
CA GLY A 37 -4.79 -3.11 0.29
C GLY A 37 -4.90 -2.76 -1.20
N ARG A 38 -5.94 -3.22 -1.92
CA ARG A 38 -6.03 -3.15 -3.40
C ARG A 38 -5.73 -1.77 -3.98
N GLN A 39 -6.41 -0.73 -3.51
CA GLN A 39 -6.23 0.63 -4.05
C GLN A 39 -4.81 1.18 -3.79
N LYS A 40 -4.20 0.84 -2.64
CA LYS A 40 -2.86 1.30 -2.28
C LYS A 40 -1.80 0.58 -3.12
N LYS A 41 -1.94 -0.74 -3.31
CA LYS A 41 -1.09 -1.53 -4.20
C LYS A 41 -1.10 -0.98 -5.63
N LEU A 42 -2.28 -0.62 -6.15
CA LEU A 42 -2.42 -0.01 -7.47
C LEU A 42 -1.74 1.35 -7.57
N PHE A 43 -1.93 2.22 -6.56
CA PHE A 43 -1.25 3.51 -6.50
C PHE A 43 0.28 3.37 -6.50
N ILE A 44 0.82 2.52 -5.62
CA ILE A 44 2.27 2.25 -5.55
C ILE A 44 2.81 1.73 -6.88
N HIS A 45 2.09 0.81 -7.54
CA HIS A 45 2.49 0.28 -8.84
C HIS A 45 2.61 1.40 -9.88
N ASN A 46 1.60 2.26 -9.98
CA ASN A 46 1.61 3.38 -10.92
C ASN A 46 2.76 4.36 -10.65
N GLU A 47 3.02 4.68 -9.39
CA GLU A 47 4.14 5.56 -9.02
C GLU A 47 5.49 4.93 -9.35
N LYS A 48 5.66 3.62 -9.12
CA LYS A 48 6.90 2.91 -9.52
C LYS A 48 7.10 2.90 -11.03
N SER A 49 6.04 2.71 -11.81
CA SER A 49 6.10 2.77 -13.28
C SER A 49 6.48 4.14 -13.82
N LYS A 50 6.04 5.23 -13.17
CA LYS A 50 6.45 6.60 -13.49
C LYS A 50 7.93 6.86 -13.20
N LEU A 51 8.49 6.22 -12.18
CA LEU A 51 9.91 6.34 -11.80
C LEU A 51 10.85 5.53 -12.70
N SER A 52 10.35 4.49 -13.37
CA SER A 52 11.11 3.65 -14.28
C SER A 52 11.08 4.11 -15.75
N SER A 53 10.38 5.22 -16.04
CA SER A 53 10.21 5.82 -17.37
C SER A 53 10.92 7.16 -17.44
#